data_AF-A0A351YE55-F1
#
_entry.id   AF-A0A351YE55-F1
#
_cell.length_a   1.000
_cell.length_b   1.000
_cell.length_c   1.000
_cell.angle_alpha   90.00
_cell.angle_beta   90.00
_cell.angle_gamma   90.00
#
_symmetry.space_group_name_H-M   'P 1'
#
loop_
_entity.id
_entity.type
_entity.pdbx_description
1 polymer ?
#
loop_
_entity_poly.entity_id
_entity_poly.type
_entity_poly.pdbx_seq_one_letter_code
_entity_poly.pdbx_strand_id
1 'polypeptide(L)'
;KMGKRIFLVVEKMNELRLIARLAKQLGVRPNLGIRIKLASSGSGKWEESGGDASKFGLTSSELLEALDYLEQKDMKECLKLIHFHIGSQITKIRRIKTALREASQFYAQLHAMGFNVEFVDIGGGLGVDYDGTRSSNSESSVNYSIQEYVNDSISTFVDVADKNNIPHPNIITESGRSLTAHHSVLIFEVLETASLPEMDENWEPGPNDHELVQELYEIWDNLNQSRMLEAWHDAQQIREEALDLFSHGIVDLKTRAQIERLYWSVTREINQMALSLKHAPEELRSLSKLLADKYF
;
A
#
# COMPACT_ATOMS: atom_id res chain seq x y z
N LYS A 1 15.69 12.59 -34.85
CA LYS A 1 15.34 13.37 -36.07
C LYS A 1 14.43 14.57 -35.79
N MET A 2 13.48 14.50 -34.84
CA MET A 2 12.57 15.63 -34.50
C MET A 2 13.07 16.54 -33.36
N GLY A 3 14.38 16.63 -33.12
CA GLY A 3 14.96 17.47 -32.04
C GLY A 3 14.73 16.99 -30.59
N LYS A 4 14.06 15.85 -30.37
CA LYS A 4 13.90 15.24 -29.04
C LYS A 4 15.05 14.28 -28.74
N ARG A 5 15.55 14.30 -27.49
CA ARG A 5 16.51 13.31 -26.96
C ARG A 5 15.73 12.11 -26.43
N ILE A 6 15.51 11.11 -27.28
CA ILE A 6 14.78 9.89 -26.94
C ILE A 6 15.79 8.82 -26.54
N PHE A 7 15.52 8.12 -25.44
CA PHE A 7 16.22 6.91 -25.02
C PHE A 7 15.31 5.71 -25.26
N LEU A 8 15.81 4.71 -25.98
CA LEU A 8 15.13 3.43 -26.16
C LEU A 8 15.71 2.46 -25.13
N VAL A 9 14.98 2.25 -24.03
CA VAL A 9 15.40 1.33 -22.97
C VAL A 9 15.11 -0.10 -23.41
N VAL A 10 16.17 -0.87 -23.62
CA VAL A 10 16.09 -2.29 -23.98
C VAL A 10 15.77 -3.10 -22.74
N GLU A 11 14.70 -3.87 -22.80
CA GLU A 11 14.28 -4.79 -21.74
C GLU A 11 14.45 -6.25 -22.14
N LYS A 12 14.62 -6.54 -23.43
CA LYS A 12 14.85 -7.88 -23.99
C LYS A 12 15.83 -7.85 -25.15
N MET A 13 16.63 -8.91 -25.31
CA MET A 13 17.64 -8.95 -26.39
C MET A 13 17.06 -8.80 -27.81
N ASN A 14 15.86 -9.34 -28.05
CA ASN A 14 15.20 -9.22 -29.36
C ASN A 14 14.89 -7.76 -29.74
N GLU A 15 14.64 -6.89 -28.76
CA GLU A 15 14.42 -5.45 -28.98
C GLU A 15 15.70 -4.77 -29.44
N LEU A 16 16.84 -5.08 -28.83
CA LEU A 16 18.13 -4.53 -29.25
C LEU A 16 18.46 -4.89 -30.70
N ARG A 17 18.24 -6.15 -31.10
CA ARG A 17 18.43 -6.61 -32.48
C ARG A 17 17.50 -5.88 -33.46
N LEU A 18 16.26 -5.62 -33.05
CA LEU A 18 15.30 -4.87 -33.85
C LEU A 18 15.72 -3.40 -33.99
N ILE A 19 16.09 -2.75 -32.88
CA ILE A 19 16.53 -1.36 -32.86
C ILE A 19 17.77 -1.18 -33.74
N ALA A 20 18.78 -2.04 -33.62
CA ALA A 20 19.99 -1.97 -34.46
C ALA A 20 19.67 -2.10 -35.96
N ARG A 21 18.76 -3.01 -36.33
CA ARG A 21 18.31 -3.20 -37.72
C ARG A 21 17.60 -1.95 -38.26
N LEU A 22 16.65 -1.42 -37.51
CA LEU A 22 15.88 -0.25 -37.91
C LEU A 22 16.74 1.02 -37.92
N ALA A 23 17.63 1.18 -36.94
CA ALA A 23 18.59 2.27 -36.87
C ALA A 23 19.48 2.32 -38.12
N LYS A 24 19.96 1.16 -38.58
CA LYS A 24 20.72 1.04 -39.83
C LYS A 24 19.87 1.40 -41.06
N GLN A 25 18.64 0.91 -41.16
CA GLN A 25 17.74 1.22 -42.27
C GLN A 25 17.39 2.73 -42.33
N LEU A 26 17.25 3.38 -41.18
CA LEU A 26 16.88 4.78 -41.08
C LEU A 26 18.10 5.74 -41.10
N GLY A 27 19.32 5.21 -41.08
CA GLY A 27 20.56 5.99 -41.00
C GLY A 27 20.65 6.84 -39.74
N VAL A 28 20.26 6.29 -38.58
CA VAL A 28 20.31 6.99 -37.28
C VAL A 28 21.15 6.24 -36.27
N ARG A 29 21.82 6.99 -35.37
CA ARG A 29 22.41 6.46 -34.14
C ARG A 29 21.43 6.72 -32.98
N PRO A 30 20.78 5.70 -32.40
CA PRO A 30 19.83 5.90 -31.30
C PRO A 30 20.57 6.12 -29.97
N ASN A 31 19.95 6.83 -29.02
CA ASN A 31 20.37 6.70 -27.62
C ASN A 31 19.68 5.45 -27.05
N LEU A 32 20.48 4.55 -26.51
CA LEU A 32 20.02 3.31 -25.91
C LEU A 32 20.12 3.41 -24.40
N GLY A 33 19.10 2.90 -23.74
CA GLY A 33 19.16 2.47 -22.36
C GLY A 33 19.17 0.95 -22.28
N ILE A 34 19.66 0.37 -21.20
CA ILE A 34 19.42 -1.04 -20.87
C ILE A 34 18.80 -1.11 -19.48
N ARG A 35 17.67 -1.82 -19.38
CA ARG A 35 17.09 -2.19 -18.09
C ARG A 35 17.84 -3.40 -17.53
N ILE A 36 18.40 -3.25 -16.35
CA ILE A 36 19.16 -4.31 -15.68
C ILE A 36 18.27 -4.95 -14.61
N LYS A 37 18.24 -6.29 -14.58
CA LYS A 37 17.66 -7.04 -13.47
C LYS A 37 18.60 -7.01 -12.28
N LEU A 38 18.06 -6.59 -11.15
CA LEU A 38 18.76 -6.62 -9.87
C LEU A 38 18.33 -7.85 -9.08
N ALA A 39 19.24 -8.45 -8.33
CA ALA A 39 18.91 -9.45 -7.33
C ALA A 39 18.02 -8.86 -6.22
N SER A 40 18.15 -7.55 -5.98
CA SER A 40 17.33 -6.79 -5.04
C SER A 40 15.90 -6.56 -5.55
N SER A 41 14.89 -7.10 -4.85
CA SER A 41 13.47 -6.92 -5.18
C SER A 41 12.71 -5.98 -4.23
N GLY A 42 11.53 -5.53 -4.69
CA GLY A 42 10.58 -4.70 -3.95
C GLY A 42 9.91 -5.42 -2.77
N SER A 43 8.76 -4.89 -2.32
CA SER A 43 7.97 -5.50 -1.24
C SER A 43 6.47 -5.39 -1.52
N GLY A 44 5.70 -6.31 -0.95
CA GLY A 44 4.23 -6.28 -0.99
C GLY A 44 3.67 -6.62 -2.36
N LYS A 45 2.48 -6.10 -2.67
CA LYS A 45 1.71 -6.41 -3.89
C LYS A 45 2.43 -6.13 -5.22
N TRP A 46 3.56 -5.42 -5.21
CA TRP A 46 4.30 -4.99 -6.40
C TRP A 46 5.64 -5.70 -6.58
N GLU A 47 5.93 -6.73 -5.78
CA GLU A 47 7.22 -7.44 -5.82
C GLU A 47 7.52 -8.06 -7.19
N GLU A 48 6.52 -8.62 -7.88
CA GLU A 48 6.68 -9.23 -9.21
C GLU A 48 7.08 -8.24 -10.32
N SER A 49 6.92 -6.93 -10.08
CA SER A 49 7.27 -5.89 -11.05
C SER A 49 8.76 -5.52 -11.07
N GLY A 50 9.51 -5.90 -10.02
CA GLY A 50 10.93 -5.60 -9.85
C GLY A 50 11.77 -6.82 -9.46
N GLY A 51 13.09 -6.65 -9.41
CA GLY A 51 14.03 -7.71 -9.04
C GLY A 51 14.17 -8.84 -10.10
N ASP A 52 14.83 -9.94 -9.71
CA ASP A 52 15.13 -11.08 -10.60
C ASP A 52 13.90 -11.74 -11.21
N ALA A 53 12.79 -11.76 -10.46
CA ALA A 53 11.51 -12.33 -10.89
C ALA A 53 10.77 -11.46 -11.93
N SER A 54 11.25 -10.24 -12.21
CA SER A 54 10.62 -9.34 -13.17
C SER A 54 10.59 -9.95 -14.58
N LYS A 55 9.49 -9.72 -15.30
CA LYS A 55 9.34 -10.11 -16.71
C LYS A 55 10.17 -9.25 -17.67
N PHE A 56 10.75 -8.17 -17.17
CA PHE A 56 11.47 -7.15 -17.94
C PHE A 56 12.88 -6.93 -17.40
N GLY A 57 13.77 -6.51 -18.29
CA GLY A 57 15.18 -6.28 -17.98
C GLY A 57 16.05 -7.48 -18.34
N LEU A 58 17.32 -7.19 -18.57
CA LEU A 58 18.34 -8.17 -18.88
C LEU A 58 18.98 -8.68 -17.59
N THR A 59 19.13 -10.00 -17.49
CA THR A 59 20.03 -10.63 -16.51
C THR A 59 21.49 -10.24 -16.80
N SER A 60 22.41 -10.48 -15.85
CA SER A 60 23.83 -10.20 -16.07
C SER A 60 24.41 -10.89 -17.31
N SER A 61 23.98 -12.12 -17.61
CA SER A 61 24.40 -12.85 -18.81
C SER A 61 23.86 -12.20 -20.08
N GLU A 62 22.57 -11.86 -20.12
CA GLU A 62 21.97 -11.17 -21.27
C GLU A 62 22.53 -9.75 -21.46
N LEU A 63 22.91 -9.08 -20.37
CA LEU A 63 23.59 -7.80 -20.42
C LEU A 63 24.93 -7.95 -21.14
N LEU A 64 25.77 -8.91 -20.75
CA LEU A 64 27.05 -9.16 -21.45
C LEU A 64 26.83 -9.47 -22.93
N GLU A 65 25.85 -10.33 -23.27
CA GLU A 65 25.49 -10.59 -24.68
C GLU A 65 25.07 -9.32 -25.42
N ALA A 66 24.33 -8.42 -24.77
CA ALA A 66 23.91 -7.14 -25.34
C ALA A 66 25.10 -6.21 -25.58
N LEU A 67 26.05 -6.15 -24.65
CA LEU A 67 27.28 -5.36 -24.78
C LEU A 67 28.13 -5.87 -25.96
N ASP A 68 28.37 -7.18 -26.03
CA ASP A 68 29.10 -7.81 -27.15
C ASP A 68 28.42 -7.51 -28.49
N TYR A 69 27.09 -7.60 -28.52
CA TYR A 69 26.31 -7.28 -29.72
C TYR A 69 26.46 -5.81 -30.14
N LEU A 70 26.46 -4.88 -29.19
CA LEU A 70 26.66 -3.45 -29.46
C LEU A 70 28.05 -3.18 -30.05
N GLU A 71 29.10 -3.83 -29.53
CA GLU A 71 30.44 -3.71 -30.08
C GLU A 71 30.54 -4.27 -31.50
N GLN A 72 30.00 -5.47 -31.74
CA GLN A 72 29.94 -6.08 -33.08
C GLN A 72 29.19 -5.25 -34.12
N LYS A 73 28.27 -4.38 -33.68
CA LYS A 73 27.49 -3.50 -34.54
C LYS A 73 28.03 -2.07 -34.63
N ASP A 74 29.19 -1.79 -34.03
CA ASP A 74 29.73 -0.43 -33.96
C ASP A 74 28.70 0.56 -33.37
N MET A 75 28.10 0.15 -32.24
CA MET A 75 27.07 0.87 -31.51
C MET A 75 27.42 1.06 -30.03
N LYS A 76 28.68 0.85 -29.64
CA LYS A 76 29.16 1.03 -28.26
C LYS A 76 28.79 2.40 -27.69
N GLU A 77 28.99 3.45 -28.48
CA GLU A 77 28.65 4.84 -28.09
C GLU A 77 27.15 5.11 -27.98
N CYS A 78 26.29 4.23 -28.51
CA CYS A 78 24.84 4.40 -28.44
C CYS A 78 24.30 4.08 -27.04
N LEU A 79 25.00 3.26 -26.24
CA LEU A 79 24.59 2.97 -24.87
C LEU A 79 24.91 4.16 -23.97
N LYS A 80 23.87 4.86 -23.52
CA LYS A 80 24.00 6.10 -22.74
C LYS A 80 23.32 6.04 -21.38
N LEU A 81 22.45 5.05 -21.15
CA LEU A 81 21.61 4.96 -19.97
C LEU A 81 21.56 3.54 -19.43
N ILE A 82 21.61 3.39 -18.12
CA ILE A 82 21.12 2.16 -17.45
C ILE A 82 19.88 2.49 -16.65
N HIS A 83 18.95 1.54 -16.60
CA HIS A 83 17.69 1.68 -15.90
C HIS A 83 17.50 0.47 -14.98
N PHE A 84 16.89 0.68 -13.83
CA PHE A 84 16.35 -0.41 -13.02
C PHE A 84 15.06 0.03 -12.33
N HIS A 85 14.22 -0.94 -11.99
CA HIS A 85 12.96 -0.69 -11.31
C HIS A 85 12.72 -1.76 -10.25
N ILE A 86 12.58 -1.34 -9.00
CA ILE A 86 12.36 -2.22 -7.85
C ILE A 86 10.88 -2.34 -7.45
N GLY A 87 9.97 -1.72 -8.20
CA GLY A 87 8.53 -1.71 -7.94
C GLY A 87 8.01 -0.38 -7.41
N SER A 88 6.70 -0.32 -7.17
CA SER A 88 6.00 0.85 -6.64
C SER A 88 5.84 0.77 -5.12
N GLN A 89 5.71 1.93 -4.45
CA GLN A 89 5.42 2.02 -3.01
C GLN A 89 6.40 1.20 -2.16
N ILE A 90 7.71 1.48 -2.31
CA ILE A 90 8.71 0.80 -1.49
C ILE A 90 8.63 1.39 -0.07
N THR A 91 8.17 0.60 0.89
CA THR A 91 7.90 1.11 2.25
C THR A 91 9.16 1.25 3.12
N LYS A 92 10.25 0.57 2.73
CA LYS A 92 11.50 0.47 3.49
C LYS A 92 12.69 1.07 2.74
N ILE A 93 13.30 2.11 3.30
CA ILE A 93 14.49 2.75 2.72
C ILE A 93 15.66 1.79 2.50
N ARG A 94 15.81 0.80 3.38
CA ARG A 94 16.86 -0.22 3.27
C ARG A 94 16.81 -0.96 1.92
N ARG A 95 15.62 -1.22 1.37
CA ARG A 95 15.49 -1.92 0.07
C ARG A 95 15.99 -1.04 -1.08
N ILE A 96 15.65 0.26 -1.04
CA ILE A 96 16.15 1.26 -1.99
C ILE A 96 17.68 1.31 -1.93
N LYS A 97 18.27 1.43 -0.72
CA LYS A 97 19.73 1.45 -0.56
C LYS A 97 20.41 0.19 -1.11
N THR A 98 19.85 -1.00 -0.91
CA THR A 98 20.42 -2.24 -1.44
C THR A 98 20.43 -2.22 -2.98
N ALA A 99 19.32 -1.82 -3.60
CA ALA A 99 19.22 -1.74 -5.05
C ALA A 99 20.15 -0.69 -5.66
N LEU A 100 20.24 0.50 -5.04
CA LEU A 100 21.17 1.56 -5.45
C LEU A 100 22.62 1.07 -5.41
N ARG A 101 23.01 0.36 -4.34
CA ARG A 101 24.36 -0.20 -4.22
C ARG A 101 24.66 -1.21 -5.31
N GLU A 102 23.72 -2.10 -5.62
CA GLU A 102 23.88 -3.06 -6.70
C GLU A 102 24.00 -2.36 -8.07
N ALA A 103 23.09 -1.45 -8.38
CA ALA A 103 23.08 -0.69 -9.63
C ALA A 103 24.34 0.18 -9.81
N SER A 104 24.87 0.75 -8.73
CA SER A 104 26.12 1.52 -8.76
C SER A 104 27.32 0.66 -9.21
N GLN A 105 27.35 -0.63 -8.85
CA GLN A 105 28.39 -1.53 -9.34
C GLN A 105 28.24 -1.80 -10.83
N PHE A 106 27.02 -2.00 -11.34
CA PHE A 106 26.80 -2.11 -12.78
C PHE A 106 27.30 -0.87 -13.53
N TYR A 107 27.02 0.34 -13.02
CA TYR A 107 27.54 1.58 -13.59
C TYR A 107 29.07 1.58 -13.68
N ALA A 108 29.77 1.24 -12.58
CA ALA A 108 31.22 1.20 -12.55
C ALA A 108 31.81 0.12 -13.50
N GLN A 109 31.22 -1.07 -13.54
CA GLN A 109 31.68 -2.15 -14.41
C GLN A 109 31.50 -1.82 -15.89
N LEU A 110 30.39 -1.18 -16.27
CA LEU A 110 30.17 -0.74 -17.65
C LEU A 110 31.22 0.29 -18.09
N HIS A 111 31.56 1.24 -17.24
CA HIS A 111 32.66 2.18 -17.50
C HIS A 111 34.01 1.47 -17.61
N ALA A 112 34.30 0.48 -16.75
CA ALA A 112 35.51 -0.32 -16.84
C ALA A 112 35.61 -1.12 -18.16
N MET A 113 34.47 -1.53 -18.73
CA MET A 113 34.36 -2.16 -20.05
C MET A 113 34.40 -1.13 -21.20
N GLY A 114 34.55 0.17 -20.90
CA GLY A 114 34.65 1.26 -21.87
C GLY A 114 33.31 1.79 -22.38
N PHE A 115 32.19 1.42 -21.78
CA PHE A 115 30.89 2.02 -22.10
C PHE A 115 30.71 3.33 -21.35
N ASN A 116 30.58 4.44 -22.08
CA ASN A 116 30.38 5.76 -21.49
C ASN A 116 28.89 6.00 -21.18
N VAL A 117 28.41 5.37 -20.12
CA VAL A 117 27.04 5.56 -19.61
C VAL A 117 26.95 6.94 -18.95
N GLU A 118 26.01 7.77 -19.40
CA GLU A 118 25.81 9.15 -18.94
C GLU A 118 24.68 9.28 -17.91
N PHE A 119 23.70 8.36 -17.96
CA PHE A 119 22.48 8.40 -17.16
C PHE A 119 22.31 7.11 -16.37
N VAL A 120 21.94 7.26 -15.10
CA VAL A 120 21.40 6.17 -14.29
C VAL A 120 19.98 6.52 -13.89
N ASP A 121 19.05 5.78 -14.46
CA ASP A 121 17.65 5.87 -14.11
C ASP A 121 17.32 4.86 -13.01
N ILE A 122 17.02 5.39 -11.83
CA ILE A 122 16.71 4.59 -10.64
C ILE A 122 15.22 4.19 -10.60
N GLY A 123 14.47 4.53 -11.65
CA GLY A 123 13.06 4.24 -11.79
C GLY A 123 12.20 4.93 -10.73
N GLY A 124 10.99 4.41 -10.54
CA GLY A 124 10.10 4.80 -9.46
C GLY A 124 10.41 4.12 -8.13
N GLY A 125 9.40 4.07 -7.25
CA GLY A 125 9.48 3.35 -5.97
C GLY A 125 9.47 4.26 -4.75
N LEU A 126 9.73 5.56 -4.91
CA LEU A 126 9.47 6.58 -3.90
C LEU A 126 8.00 6.49 -3.45
N GLY A 127 7.80 6.02 -2.22
CA GLY A 127 6.47 5.78 -1.67
C GLY A 127 5.83 7.04 -1.10
N VAL A 128 4.54 6.91 -0.80
CA VAL A 128 3.71 7.95 -0.20
C VAL A 128 3.19 7.45 1.14
N ASP A 129 3.17 8.33 2.13
CA ASP A 129 2.61 8.07 3.45
C ASP A 129 1.10 8.38 3.43
N TYR A 130 0.26 7.36 3.18
CA TYR A 130 -1.19 7.53 3.07
C TYR A 130 -1.90 7.50 4.44
N ASP A 131 -1.37 6.75 5.41
CA ASP A 131 -1.98 6.61 6.73
C ASP A 131 -1.37 7.55 7.80
N GLY A 132 -0.30 8.28 7.45
CA GLY A 132 0.33 9.28 8.30
C GLY A 132 1.21 8.69 9.41
N THR A 133 1.43 7.37 9.42
CA THR A 133 2.14 6.69 10.50
C THR A 133 3.66 6.78 10.39
N ARG A 134 4.20 7.19 9.22
CA ARG A 134 5.65 7.16 8.92
C ARG A 134 6.32 5.83 9.27
N SER A 135 5.57 4.75 9.11
CA SER A 135 6.00 3.40 9.45
C SER A 135 6.04 2.51 8.22
N SER A 136 7.00 1.57 8.20
CA SER A 136 7.04 0.48 7.22
C SER A 136 6.28 -0.77 7.68
N ASN A 137 5.60 -0.72 8.83
CA ASN A 137 4.78 -1.82 9.33
C ASN A 137 3.43 -1.90 8.58
N SER A 138 2.99 -0.76 8.04
CA SER A 138 1.85 -0.67 7.12
C SER A 138 2.33 -0.71 5.67
N GLU A 139 1.56 -1.34 4.79
CA GLU A 139 1.79 -1.28 3.34
C GLU A 139 1.45 0.10 2.76
N SER A 140 0.65 0.90 3.49
CA SER A 140 0.16 2.21 3.08
C SER A 140 1.05 3.38 3.52
N SER A 141 2.23 3.10 4.06
CA SER A 141 3.15 4.14 4.54
C SER A 141 4.62 3.82 4.23
N VAL A 142 5.50 4.78 4.48
CA VAL A 142 6.95 4.69 4.28
C VAL A 142 7.70 5.06 5.55
N ASN A 143 8.87 4.44 5.78
CA ASN A 143 9.74 4.75 6.91
C ASN A 143 10.86 5.75 6.60
N TYR A 144 10.67 6.61 5.59
CA TYR A 144 11.67 7.57 5.13
C TYR A 144 11.05 8.84 4.58
N SER A 145 11.88 9.86 4.46
CA SER A 145 11.58 11.14 3.81
C SER A 145 12.09 11.18 2.37
N ILE A 146 11.55 12.12 1.58
CA ILE A 146 12.07 12.41 0.24
C ILE A 146 13.56 12.80 0.31
N GLN A 147 13.96 13.54 1.35
CA GLN A 147 15.36 13.95 1.52
C GLN A 147 16.29 12.75 1.73
N GLU A 148 15.88 11.78 2.55
CA GLU A 148 16.67 10.55 2.74
C GLU A 148 16.78 9.74 1.45
N TYR A 149 15.67 9.61 0.70
CA TYR A 149 15.68 8.95 -0.61
C TYR A 149 16.67 9.61 -1.58
N VAL A 150 16.65 10.95 -1.67
CA VAL A 150 17.57 11.71 -2.52
C VAL A 150 19.02 11.55 -2.04
N ASN A 151 19.27 11.73 -0.74
CA ASN A 151 20.61 11.60 -0.17
C ASN A 151 21.21 10.22 -0.45
N ASP A 152 20.45 9.15 -0.23
CA ASP A 152 20.90 7.78 -0.49
C ASP A 152 21.17 7.54 -1.98
N SER A 153 20.32 8.09 -2.85
CA SER A 153 20.47 7.98 -4.30
C SER A 153 21.74 8.69 -4.77
N ILE A 154 21.96 9.94 -4.37
CA ILE A 154 23.14 10.72 -4.78
C ILE A 154 24.43 10.15 -4.20
N SER A 155 24.49 9.95 -2.87
CA SER A 155 25.72 9.52 -2.19
C SER A 155 26.24 8.18 -2.72
N THR A 156 25.35 7.22 -2.99
CA THR A 156 25.75 5.90 -3.48
C THR A 156 26.49 5.98 -4.83
N PHE A 157 26.01 6.80 -5.77
CA PHE A 157 26.67 6.93 -7.08
C PHE A 157 27.90 7.82 -7.03
N VAL A 158 27.93 8.87 -6.19
CA VAL A 158 29.13 9.69 -5.98
C VAL A 158 30.26 8.85 -5.41
N ASP A 159 30.00 8.11 -4.32
CA ASP A 159 31.00 7.27 -3.67
C ASP A 159 31.63 6.25 -4.63
N VAL A 160 30.81 5.61 -5.45
CA VAL A 160 31.28 4.62 -6.42
C VAL A 160 31.99 5.27 -7.60
N ALA A 161 31.53 6.42 -8.07
CA ALA A 161 32.18 7.13 -9.16
C ALA A 161 33.57 7.64 -8.75
N ASP A 162 33.68 8.27 -7.57
CA ASP A 162 34.94 8.77 -7.02
C ASP A 162 35.94 7.62 -6.78
N LYS A 163 35.47 6.51 -6.19
CA LYS A 163 36.31 5.34 -5.91
C LYS A 163 36.92 4.72 -7.18
N ASN A 164 36.18 4.74 -8.29
CA ASN A 164 36.61 4.16 -9.56
C ASN A 164 37.21 5.22 -10.53
N ASN A 165 37.29 6.48 -10.11
CA ASN A 165 37.75 7.60 -10.92
C ASN A 165 37.00 7.72 -12.27
N ILE A 166 35.67 7.60 -12.21
CA ILE A 166 34.76 7.74 -13.35
C ILE A 166 33.85 8.96 -13.16
N PRO A 167 33.25 9.52 -14.22
CA PRO A 167 32.35 10.66 -14.09
C PRO A 167 31.13 10.35 -13.22
N HIS A 168 30.62 11.37 -12.53
CA HIS A 168 29.34 11.27 -11.83
C HIS A 168 28.19 11.15 -12.86
N PRO A 169 27.28 10.17 -12.71
CA PRO A 169 26.17 10.02 -13.65
C PRO A 169 25.10 11.09 -13.43
N ASN A 170 24.33 11.37 -14.48
CA ASN A 170 23.06 12.08 -14.33
C ASN A 170 22.01 11.10 -13.79
N ILE A 171 21.45 11.39 -12.62
CA ILE A 171 20.45 10.53 -11.99
C ILE A 171 19.04 10.95 -12.43
N ILE A 172 18.25 9.98 -12.89
CA ILE A 172 16.83 10.14 -13.23
C ILE A 172 16.01 9.33 -12.25
N THR A 173 14.87 9.87 -11.80
CA THR A 173 13.85 9.12 -11.05
C THR A 173 12.49 9.28 -11.72
N GLU A 174 11.74 8.18 -11.76
CA GLU A 174 10.40 8.10 -12.35
C GLU A 174 9.32 8.04 -11.26
N SER A 175 9.42 8.94 -10.28
CA SER A 175 8.60 8.97 -9.06
C SER A 175 7.16 9.47 -9.29
N GLY A 176 6.42 8.83 -10.21
CA GLY A 176 5.07 9.23 -10.62
C GLY A 176 4.07 9.29 -9.46
N ARG A 177 3.98 8.23 -8.64
CA ARG A 177 3.08 8.19 -7.47
C ARG A 177 3.31 9.36 -6.51
N SER A 178 4.58 9.66 -6.22
CA SER A 178 4.93 10.75 -5.30
C SER A 178 4.46 12.11 -5.83
N LEU A 179 4.58 12.33 -7.15
CA LEU A 179 4.14 13.56 -7.80
C LEU A 179 2.60 13.70 -7.82
N THR A 180 1.87 12.61 -8.01
CA THR A 180 0.43 12.66 -8.29
C THR A 180 -0.45 12.25 -7.11
N ALA A 181 0.05 11.67 -6.02
CA ALA A 181 -0.84 11.11 -4.99
C ALA A 181 -1.79 12.14 -4.35
N HIS A 182 -1.33 13.37 -4.11
CA HIS A 182 -2.07 14.36 -3.33
C HIS A 182 -2.80 15.43 -4.16
N HIS A 183 -2.71 15.36 -5.50
CA HIS A 183 -3.25 16.44 -6.35
C HIS A 183 -4.77 16.38 -6.56
N SER A 184 -5.42 15.29 -6.17
CA SER A 184 -6.84 15.06 -6.41
C SER A 184 -7.53 14.57 -5.14
N VAL A 185 -8.76 15.06 -4.93
CA VAL A 185 -9.64 14.64 -3.84
C VAL A 185 -10.97 14.21 -4.47
N LEU A 186 -11.45 13.03 -4.08
CA LEU A 186 -12.80 12.57 -4.43
C LEU A 186 -13.75 13.06 -3.34
N ILE A 187 -14.74 13.88 -3.71
CA ILE A 187 -15.76 14.41 -2.82
C ILE A 187 -17.10 13.86 -3.29
N PHE A 188 -17.85 13.27 -2.38
CA PHE A 188 -19.22 12.82 -2.59
C PHE A 188 -20.01 13.06 -1.31
N GLU A 189 -21.31 13.26 -1.47
CA GLU A 189 -22.24 13.41 -0.35
C GLU A 189 -22.65 12.03 0.15
N VAL A 190 -22.85 11.94 1.46
CA VAL A 190 -23.53 10.79 2.08
C VAL A 190 -25.02 10.95 1.78
N LEU A 191 -25.60 9.98 1.11
CA LEU A 191 -27.00 10.01 0.70
C LEU A 191 -27.91 9.51 1.81
N GLU A 192 -27.45 8.51 2.56
CA GLU A 192 -28.23 7.87 3.61
C GLU A 192 -27.32 7.36 4.74
N THR A 193 -27.84 7.39 5.96
CA THR A 193 -27.20 6.79 7.13
C THR A 193 -28.10 5.71 7.69
N ALA A 194 -27.57 4.49 7.84
CA ALA A 194 -28.25 3.43 8.57
C ALA A 194 -27.61 3.29 9.95
N SER A 195 -28.36 3.72 10.96
CA SER A 195 -28.04 3.54 12.37
C SER A 195 -28.72 2.29 12.91
N LEU A 196 -28.11 1.69 13.93
CA LEU A 196 -28.75 0.59 14.66
C LEU A 196 -29.95 1.12 15.44
N PRO A 197 -31.04 0.32 15.52
CA PRO A 197 -32.28 0.79 16.10
C PRO A 197 -32.13 1.04 17.60
N GLU A 198 -32.98 1.91 18.13
CA GLU A 198 -32.94 2.38 19.52
C GLU A 198 -34.34 2.34 20.11
N MET A 199 -34.44 2.02 21.40
CA MET A 199 -35.68 2.11 22.16
C MET A 199 -35.86 3.54 22.68
N ASP A 200 -37.10 4.00 22.78
CA ASP A 200 -37.39 5.30 23.40
C ASP A 200 -37.08 5.22 24.90
N GLU A 201 -36.39 6.22 25.45
CA GLU A 201 -36.03 6.29 26.87
C GLU A 201 -37.25 6.22 27.81
N ASN A 202 -38.43 6.64 27.35
CA ASN A 202 -39.67 6.60 28.13
C ASN A 202 -40.53 5.35 27.85
N TRP A 203 -40.01 4.39 27.09
CA TRP A 203 -40.73 3.17 26.77
C TRP A 203 -40.62 2.16 27.91
N GLU A 204 -41.75 1.58 28.32
CA GLU A 204 -41.83 0.50 29.30
C GLU A 204 -42.49 -0.74 28.67
N PRO A 205 -42.08 -1.96 29.06
CA PRO A 205 -42.73 -3.19 28.62
C PRO A 205 -44.16 -3.27 29.18
N GLY A 206 -45.10 -3.69 28.35
CA GLY A 206 -46.46 -3.97 28.78
C GLY A 206 -46.53 -5.28 29.60
N PRO A 207 -47.59 -5.49 30.40
CA PRO A 207 -47.74 -6.68 31.23
C PRO A 207 -47.87 -8.00 30.45
N ASN A 208 -48.12 -7.91 29.13
CA ASN A 208 -48.24 -9.06 28.23
C ASN A 208 -47.06 -9.19 27.26
N ASP A 209 -46.06 -8.31 27.33
CA ASP A 209 -44.85 -8.48 26.53
C ASP A 209 -44.05 -9.69 27.05
N HIS A 210 -43.29 -10.33 26.16
CA HIS A 210 -42.57 -11.57 26.45
C HIS A 210 -41.58 -11.42 27.63
N GLU A 211 -41.35 -12.49 28.38
CA GLU A 211 -40.44 -12.49 29.54
C GLU A 211 -39.04 -11.95 29.20
N LEU A 212 -38.42 -12.45 28.12
CA LEU A 212 -37.16 -11.91 27.59
C LEU A 212 -37.16 -10.38 27.31
N VAL A 213 -38.29 -9.78 26.96
CA VAL A 213 -38.39 -8.31 26.80
C VAL A 213 -38.35 -7.62 28.16
N GLN A 214 -39.02 -8.20 29.15
CA GLN A 214 -39.03 -7.68 30.53
C GLN A 214 -37.65 -7.80 31.16
N GLU A 215 -37.00 -8.96 31.04
CA GLU A 215 -35.64 -9.20 31.54
C GLU A 215 -34.62 -8.22 30.93
N LEU A 216 -34.67 -8.04 29.60
CA LEU A 216 -33.75 -7.14 28.93
C LEU A 216 -34.01 -5.66 29.27
N TYR A 217 -35.27 -5.30 29.51
CA TYR A 217 -35.63 -3.97 30.02
C TYR A 217 -35.11 -3.76 31.45
N GLU A 218 -35.22 -4.74 32.34
CA GLU A 218 -34.68 -4.64 33.70
C GLU A 218 -33.16 -4.45 33.71
N ILE A 219 -32.45 -5.12 32.79
CA ILE A 219 -31.00 -4.90 32.58
C ILE A 219 -30.73 -3.45 32.16
N TRP A 220 -31.55 -2.91 31.25
CA TRP A 220 -31.41 -1.55 30.75
C TRP A 220 -31.67 -0.50 31.84
N ASP A 221 -32.79 -0.62 32.57
CA ASP A 221 -33.20 0.32 33.62
C ASP A 221 -32.25 0.34 34.83
N ASN A 222 -31.64 -0.82 35.15
CA ASN A 222 -30.71 -0.96 36.27
C ASN A 222 -29.23 -0.89 35.85
N LEU A 223 -28.96 -0.44 34.62
CA LEU A 223 -27.60 -0.41 34.08
C LEU A 223 -26.70 0.50 34.92
N ASN A 224 -25.55 -0.03 35.29
CA ASN A 224 -24.58 0.72 36.08
C ASN A 224 -23.15 0.33 35.73
N GLN A 225 -22.23 1.22 36.06
CA GLN A 225 -20.83 1.10 35.68
C GLN A 225 -20.13 -0.13 36.28
N SER A 226 -20.50 -0.58 37.48
CA SER A 226 -19.81 -1.71 38.13
C SER A 226 -20.24 -3.07 37.58
N ARG A 227 -21.42 -3.16 36.95
CA ARG A 227 -21.98 -4.39 36.36
C ARG A 227 -22.09 -4.37 34.84
N MET A 228 -21.56 -3.35 34.17
CA MET A 228 -21.72 -3.17 32.72
C MET A 228 -21.29 -4.39 31.88
N LEU A 229 -20.26 -5.13 32.31
CA LEU A 229 -19.78 -6.29 31.56
C LEU A 229 -20.74 -7.49 31.68
N GLU A 230 -21.23 -7.73 32.90
CA GLU A 230 -22.25 -8.75 33.18
C GLU A 230 -23.55 -8.42 32.43
N ALA A 231 -24.02 -7.18 32.56
CA ALA A 231 -25.19 -6.67 31.84
C ALA A 231 -25.06 -6.82 30.32
N TRP A 232 -23.86 -6.61 29.76
CA TRP A 232 -23.64 -6.82 28.32
C TRP A 232 -23.74 -8.30 27.93
N HIS A 233 -23.14 -9.20 28.69
CA HIS A 233 -23.20 -10.64 28.43
C HIS A 233 -24.63 -11.17 28.57
N ASP A 234 -25.36 -10.76 29.60
CA ASP A 234 -26.76 -11.13 29.80
C ASP A 234 -27.63 -10.64 28.64
N ALA A 235 -27.43 -9.38 28.21
CA ALA A 235 -28.12 -8.83 27.04
C ALA A 235 -27.78 -9.59 25.73
N GLN A 236 -26.53 -10.03 25.56
CA GLN A 236 -26.15 -10.89 24.43
C GLN A 236 -26.86 -12.23 24.46
N GLN A 237 -26.89 -12.88 25.62
CA GLN A 237 -27.55 -14.18 25.80
C GLN A 237 -29.04 -14.09 25.49
N ILE A 238 -29.73 -13.08 26.05
CA ILE A 238 -31.17 -12.85 25.80
C ILE A 238 -31.43 -12.63 24.30
N ARG A 239 -30.57 -11.84 23.63
CA ARG A 239 -30.69 -11.63 22.18
C ARG A 239 -30.50 -12.93 21.40
N GLU A 240 -29.51 -13.75 21.74
CA GLU A 240 -29.27 -15.03 21.07
C GLU A 240 -30.45 -15.99 21.24
N GLU A 241 -30.97 -16.11 22.46
CA GLU A 241 -32.16 -16.91 22.77
C GLU A 241 -33.39 -16.43 21.98
N ALA A 242 -33.63 -15.12 21.96
CA ALA A 242 -34.73 -14.55 21.19
C ALA A 242 -34.62 -14.81 19.68
N LEU A 243 -33.40 -14.77 19.13
CA LEU A 243 -33.16 -15.09 17.73
C LEU A 243 -33.44 -16.56 17.42
N ASP A 244 -33.07 -17.46 18.32
CA ASP A 244 -33.32 -18.91 18.21
C ASP A 244 -34.83 -19.21 18.27
N LEU A 245 -35.51 -18.69 19.29
CA LEU A 245 -36.96 -18.84 19.45
C LEU A 245 -37.73 -18.27 18.25
N PHE A 246 -37.29 -17.13 17.68
CA PHE A 246 -37.94 -16.57 16.49
C PHE A 246 -37.73 -17.47 15.27
N SER A 247 -36.54 -18.04 15.11
CA SER A 247 -36.23 -18.95 14.01
C SER A 247 -37.09 -20.21 14.03
N HIS A 248 -37.53 -20.62 15.23
CA HIS A 248 -38.46 -21.72 15.45
C HIS A 248 -39.94 -21.32 15.46
N GLY A 249 -40.26 -20.04 15.23
CA GLY A 249 -41.63 -19.53 15.19
C GLY A 249 -42.32 -19.45 16.56
N ILE A 250 -41.56 -19.45 17.66
CA ILE A 250 -42.07 -19.41 19.03
C ILE A 250 -42.38 -17.98 19.47
N VAL A 251 -41.54 -17.01 19.09
CA VAL A 251 -41.77 -15.58 19.35
C VAL A 251 -42.17 -14.84 18.08
N ASP A 252 -43.00 -13.82 18.24
CA ASP A 252 -43.51 -13.03 17.12
C ASP A 252 -42.55 -11.90 16.70
N LEU A 253 -42.87 -11.24 15.59
CA LEU A 253 -42.07 -10.16 15.03
C LEU A 253 -41.99 -8.94 15.98
N LYS A 254 -43.06 -8.67 16.74
CA LYS A 254 -43.11 -7.56 17.69
C LYS A 254 -42.08 -7.77 18.80
N THR A 255 -42.08 -8.96 19.41
CA THR A 255 -41.13 -9.37 20.45
C THR A 255 -39.70 -9.27 19.94
N ARG A 256 -39.43 -9.83 18.74
CA ARG A 256 -38.11 -9.75 18.12
C ARG A 256 -37.63 -8.30 17.92
N ALA A 257 -38.52 -7.43 17.43
CA ALA A 257 -38.19 -6.02 17.23
C ALA A 257 -37.95 -5.26 18.54
N GLN A 258 -38.72 -5.56 19.60
CA GLN A 258 -38.52 -5.00 20.93
C GLN A 258 -37.16 -5.40 21.50
N ILE A 259 -36.82 -6.69 21.44
CA ILE A 259 -35.54 -7.22 21.93
C ILE A 259 -34.37 -6.62 21.13
N GLU A 260 -34.49 -6.51 19.81
CA GLU A 260 -33.46 -5.88 18.98
C GLU A 260 -33.21 -4.41 19.38
N ARG A 261 -34.28 -3.62 19.55
CA ARG A 261 -34.19 -2.21 19.97
C ARG A 261 -33.59 -2.08 21.37
N LEU A 262 -34.03 -2.87 22.33
CA LEU A 262 -33.52 -2.86 23.71
C LEU A 262 -32.04 -3.26 23.74
N TYR A 263 -31.66 -4.36 23.08
CA TYR A 263 -30.29 -4.84 23.04
C TYR A 263 -29.32 -3.77 22.53
N TRP A 264 -29.68 -3.09 21.45
CA TRP A 264 -28.85 -2.03 20.89
C TRP A 264 -28.80 -0.78 21.76
N SER A 265 -29.86 -0.48 22.50
CA SER A 265 -29.90 0.62 23.48
C SER A 265 -28.98 0.33 24.68
N VAL A 266 -29.10 -0.87 25.27
CA VAL A 266 -28.19 -1.36 26.33
C VAL A 266 -26.74 -1.31 25.85
N THR A 267 -26.46 -1.84 24.66
CA THR A 267 -25.10 -1.85 24.10
C THR A 267 -24.55 -0.43 23.90
N ARG A 268 -25.39 0.52 23.49
CA ARG A 268 -25.02 1.93 23.29
C ARG A 268 -24.65 2.60 24.62
N GLU A 269 -25.47 2.44 25.65
CA GLU A 269 -25.16 2.98 26.99
C GLU A 269 -23.91 2.36 27.60
N ILE A 270 -23.74 1.04 27.49
CA ILE A 270 -22.53 0.35 27.95
C ILE A 270 -21.29 0.90 27.23
N ASN A 271 -21.36 1.12 25.92
CA ASN A 271 -20.25 1.72 25.17
C ASN A 271 -19.96 3.16 25.63
N GLN A 272 -20.97 3.97 25.93
CA GLN A 272 -20.77 5.32 26.49
C GLN A 272 -20.08 5.27 27.86
N MET A 273 -20.54 4.39 28.76
CA MET A 273 -19.90 4.19 30.06
C MET A 273 -18.46 3.70 29.91
N ALA A 274 -18.19 2.75 29.00
CA ALA A 274 -16.87 2.23 28.73
C ALA A 274 -15.90 3.29 28.18
N LEU A 275 -16.37 4.20 27.32
CA LEU A 275 -15.54 5.30 26.79
C LEU A 275 -15.13 6.31 27.88
N SER A 276 -15.90 6.43 28.96
CA SER A 276 -15.56 7.30 30.10
C SER A 276 -14.52 6.68 31.06
N LEU A 277 -14.28 5.36 30.95
CA LEU A 277 -13.34 4.64 31.81
C LEU A 277 -11.90 4.80 31.33
N LYS A 278 -10.99 5.12 32.26
CA LYS A 278 -9.54 5.09 32.01
C LYS A 278 -9.05 3.68 31.62
N HIS A 279 -9.67 2.65 32.19
CA HIS A 279 -9.34 1.25 31.95
C HIS A 279 -10.63 0.44 31.72
N ALA A 280 -11.22 0.59 30.54
CA ALA A 280 -12.34 -0.24 30.13
C ALA A 280 -11.91 -1.71 29.89
N PRO A 281 -12.77 -2.69 30.21
CA PRO A 281 -12.61 -4.08 29.79
C PRO A 281 -12.31 -4.20 28.29
N GLU A 282 -11.46 -5.16 27.91
CA GLU A 282 -11.01 -5.31 26.53
C GLU A 282 -12.15 -5.66 25.57
N GLU A 283 -13.07 -6.51 26.02
CA GLU A 283 -14.25 -6.97 25.25
C GLU A 283 -15.13 -5.79 24.81
N LEU A 284 -15.32 -4.81 25.69
CA LEU A 284 -16.17 -3.64 25.43
C LEU A 284 -15.54 -2.64 24.45
N ARG A 285 -14.22 -2.70 24.20
CA ARG A 285 -13.56 -1.81 23.22
C ARG A 285 -14.03 -2.07 21.79
N SER A 286 -14.51 -3.27 21.51
CA SER A 286 -15.03 -3.64 20.19
C SER A 286 -16.41 -3.02 19.89
N LEU A 287 -17.14 -2.57 20.92
CA LEU A 287 -18.50 -2.06 20.77
C LEU A 287 -18.59 -0.80 19.92
N SER A 288 -17.60 0.08 19.99
CA SER A 288 -17.56 1.28 19.15
C SER A 288 -17.56 0.95 17.66
N LYS A 289 -16.94 -0.17 17.25
CA LYS A 289 -16.97 -0.64 15.87
C LYS A 289 -18.31 -1.31 15.51
N LEU A 290 -18.88 -2.05 16.46
CA LEU A 290 -20.17 -2.72 16.31
C LEU A 290 -21.31 -1.70 16.13
N LEU A 291 -21.26 -0.60 16.89
CA LEU A 291 -22.26 0.47 16.93
C LEU A 291 -22.08 1.54 15.84
N ALA A 292 -21.06 1.41 14.99
CA ALA A 292 -20.76 2.41 13.98
C ALA A 292 -21.90 2.53 12.95
N ASP A 293 -22.30 3.76 12.66
CA ASP A 293 -23.24 4.05 11.59
C ASP A 293 -22.68 3.63 10.23
N LYS A 294 -23.57 3.17 9.35
CA LYS A 294 -23.23 2.87 7.96
C LYS A 294 -23.64 4.05 7.09
N TYR A 295 -22.68 4.60 6.36
CA TYR A 295 -22.84 5.73 5.46
C TYR A 295 -22.90 5.20 4.02
N PHE A 296 -23.93 5.59 3.27
CA PHE A 296 -24.14 5.23 1.86
C PHE A 296 -23.89 6.42 0.94
#